data_AF-A0A927MLX3-F1
#
_entry.id   AF-A0A927MLX3-F1
#
_cell.length_a   1.000
_cell.length_b   1.000
_cell.length_c   1.000
_cell.angle_alpha   90.00
_cell.angle_beta   90.00
_cell.angle_gamma   90.00
#
_symmetry.space_group_name_H-M   'P 1'
#
loop_
_entity.id
_entity.type
_entity.pdbx_description
1 polymer ?
#
loop_
_entity_poly.entity_id
_entity_poly.type
_entity_poly.pdbx_seq_one_letter_code
_entity_poly.pdbx_strand_id
1 'polypeptide(L)'
;MARKYEVGEELSGKVTGIQPYGAFVALDEETQGLVHISEITYGFVKDINDFLSIGQEVEVKVLEIDDGAGKISLSIRALQEAPPSTKREDRPRKSLQARVNERDADGFNSLKEKLQGWIEKSGQ
;
A
#
# COMPACT_ATOMS: atom_id res chain seq x y z
N MET A 1 25.04 -5.91 10.27
CA MET A 1 24.38 -6.32 9.01
C MET A 1 22.94 -5.83 9.10
N ALA A 2 22.47 -5.10 8.09
CA ALA A 2 21.20 -4.40 8.14
C ALA A 2 20.05 -5.41 8.21
N ARG A 3 19.34 -5.46 9.35
CA ARG A 3 18.03 -6.12 9.43
C ARG A 3 17.09 -5.30 8.54
N LYS A 4 16.91 -5.73 7.28
CA LYS A 4 15.99 -5.06 6.35
C LYS A 4 14.53 -5.20 6.79
N TYR A 5 14.22 -6.24 7.57
CA TYR A 5 12.87 -6.54 8.05
C TYR A 5 12.92 -6.94 9.53
N GLU A 6 11.81 -6.68 10.24
CA GLU A 6 11.58 -7.13 11.62
C GLU A 6 10.35 -8.03 11.71
N VAL A 7 10.39 -8.98 12.65
CA VAL A 7 9.23 -9.84 12.94
C VAL A 7 8.08 -8.98 13.46
N GLY A 8 6.89 -9.19 12.88
CA GLY A 8 5.68 -8.42 13.17
C GLY A 8 5.49 -7.19 12.28
N GLU A 9 6.46 -6.85 11.42
CA GLU A 9 6.32 -5.77 10.45
C GLU A 9 5.34 -6.15 9.33
N GLU A 10 4.60 -5.15 8.85
CA GLU A 10 3.65 -5.25 7.75
C GLU A 10 4.29 -4.70 6.48
N LEU A 11 4.29 -5.51 5.42
CA LEU A 11 4.97 -5.25 4.16
C LEU A 11 4.00 -5.50 3.00
N SER A 12 4.18 -4.76 1.91
CA SER A 12 3.55 -5.07 0.63
C SER A 12 4.49 -5.91 -0.22
N GLY A 13 3.94 -6.89 -0.93
CA GLY A 13 4.72 -7.72 -1.83
C GLY A 13 3.89 -8.26 -2.99
N LYS A 14 4.58 -8.75 -4.02
CA LYS A 14 3.94 -9.26 -5.23
C LYS A 14 3.95 -10.77 -5.26
N VAL A 15 2.80 -11.39 -5.48
CA VAL A 15 2.70 -12.85 -5.62
C VAL A 15 3.46 -13.30 -6.86
N THR A 16 4.52 -14.09 -6.70
CA THR A 16 5.32 -14.62 -7.82
C THR A 16 4.92 -16.03 -8.20
N GLY A 17 4.30 -16.78 -7.29
CA GLY A 17 3.88 -18.14 -7.53
C GLY A 17 2.90 -18.65 -6.49
N ILE A 18 2.09 -19.61 -6.90
CA ILE A 18 1.10 -20.27 -6.04
C ILE A 18 1.35 -21.78 -6.11
N GLN A 19 1.31 -22.42 -4.96
CA GLN A 19 1.51 -23.85 -4.77
C GLN A 19 0.43 -24.41 -3.86
N PRO A 20 0.16 -25.72 -3.87
CA PRO A 20 -0.88 -26.32 -3.04
C PRO A 20 -0.67 -26.13 -1.53
N TYR A 21 0.56 -25.88 -1.10
CA TYR A 21 0.89 -25.62 0.31
C TYR A 21 0.95 -24.13 0.68
N GLY A 22 0.88 -23.21 -0.29
CA GLY A 22 1.06 -21.78 -0.01
C GLY A 22 1.30 -20.91 -1.24
N ALA A 23 1.65 -19.64 -1.00
CA ALA A 23 1.96 -18.67 -2.04
C ALA A 23 3.32 -18.02 -1.79
N PHE A 24 4.08 -17.80 -2.85
CA PHE A 24 5.32 -17.03 -2.80
C PHE A 24 5.05 -15.57 -3.08
N VAL A 25 5.61 -14.72 -2.23
CA VAL A 25 5.49 -13.26 -2.32
C VAL A 25 6.89 -12.68 -2.37
N ALA A 26 7.21 -11.96 -3.43
CA ALA A 26 8.44 -11.18 -3.53
C ALA A 26 8.24 -9.85 -2.80
N LEU A 27 9.11 -9.57 -1.84
CA LEU A 27 9.13 -8.32 -1.08
C LEU A 27 10.14 -7.32 -1.70
N ASP A 28 11.32 -7.83 -2.05
CA ASP A 28 12.43 -7.10 -2.66
C ASP A 28 13.07 -7.95 -3.78
N GLU A 29 14.04 -7.40 -4.51
CA GLU A 29 14.76 -8.09 -5.60
C GLU A 29 15.50 -9.35 -5.14
N GLU A 30 15.96 -9.39 -3.88
CA GLU A 30 16.74 -10.49 -3.31
C GLU A 30 15.99 -11.28 -2.23
N THR A 31 14.79 -10.85 -1.83
CA THR A 31 14.07 -11.44 -0.70
C THR A 31 12.70 -11.95 -1.12
N GLN A 32 12.50 -13.25 -0.89
CA GLN A 32 11.24 -13.92 -1.13
C GLN A 32 10.67 -14.47 0.19
N GLY A 33 9.38 -14.22 0.38
CA GLY A 33 8.63 -14.81 1.46
C GLY A 33 7.67 -15.90 0.99
N LEU A 34 7.34 -16.79 1.92
CA LEU A 34 6.35 -17.85 1.75
C LEU A 34 5.18 -17.61 2.70
N VAL A 35 3.98 -17.53 2.14
CA VAL A 35 2.73 -17.55 2.90
C VAL A 35 2.22 -18.99 2.89
N HIS A 36 2.13 -19.61 4.07
CA HIS A 36 1.57 -20.96 4.19
C HIS A 36 0.05 -20.93 3.95
N ILE A 37 -0.54 -22.01 3.42
CA ILE A 37 -2.00 -22.08 3.16
C ILE A 37 -2.84 -21.75 4.40
N SER A 38 -2.39 -22.17 5.59
CA SER A 38 -3.04 -21.86 6.88
C SER A 38 -2.92 -20.41 7.31
N GLU A 39 -2.00 -19.65 6.70
CA GLU A 39 -1.78 -18.22 6.95
C GLU A 39 -2.49 -17.33 5.92
N ILE A 40 -3.18 -17.91 4.93
CA ILE A 40 -3.96 -17.15 3.93
C ILE A 40 -5.30 -16.71 4.51
N THR A 41 -6.02 -17.61 5.19
CA THR A 41 -7.32 -17.32 5.80
C THR A 41 -7.62 -18.29 6.95
N TYR A 42 -8.57 -17.92 7.81
CA TYR A 42 -9.06 -18.73 8.93
C TYR A 42 -9.96 -19.91 8.50
N GLY A 43 -10.35 -19.97 7.22
CA GLY A 43 -11.24 -20.99 6.66
C GLY A 43 -10.53 -22.09 5.87
N PHE A 44 -11.31 -23.07 5.42
CA PHE A 44 -10.85 -24.09 4.48
C PHE A 44 -10.67 -23.46 3.09
N VAL A 45 -9.43 -23.47 2.59
CA VAL A 45 -9.11 -23.02 1.24
C VAL A 45 -9.24 -24.20 0.28
N LYS A 46 -10.27 -24.19 -0.56
CA LYS A 46 -10.45 -25.20 -1.62
C LYS A 46 -9.47 -24.97 -2.77
N ASP A 47 -9.30 -23.71 -3.15
CA ASP A 47 -8.40 -23.27 -4.22
C ASP A 47 -7.74 -21.95 -3.82
N ILE A 48 -6.41 -21.91 -3.77
CA ILE A 48 -5.65 -20.70 -3.40
C ILE A 48 -5.79 -19.61 -4.48
N ASN A 49 -6.00 -20.00 -5.74
CA ASN A 49 -6.19 -19.09 -6.87
C ASN A 49 -7.42 -18.17 -6.72
N ASP A 50 -8.39 -18.54 -5.89
CA ASP A 50 -9.56 -17.71 -5.60
C ASP A 50 -9.22 -16.54 -4.65
N PHE A 51 -8.20 -16.74 -3.80
CA PHE A 51 -7.76 -15.76 -2.80
C PHE A 51 -6.57 -14.91 -3.29
N LEU A 52 -5.70 -15.51 -4.10
CA LEU A 52 -4.46 -14.90 -4.56
C LEU A 52 -4.27 -15.16 -6.05
N SER A 53 -3.81 -14.16 -6.78
CA SER A 53 -3.44 -14.28 -8.18
C SER A 53 -1.95 -14.00 -8.38
N ILE A 54 -1.31 -14.75 -9.29
CA ILE A 54 0.08 -14.48 -9.67
C ILE A 54 0.17 -13.07 -10.26
N GLY A 55 1.10 -12.28 -9.74
CA GLY A 55 1.31 -10.88 -10.10
C GLY A 55 0.47 -9.88 -9.32
N GLN A 56 -0.41 -10.34 -8.42
CA GLN A 56 -1.16 -9.46 -7.52
C GLN A 56 -0.26 -8.90 -6.42
N GLU A 57 -0.44 -7.61 -6.10
CA GLU A 57 0.12 -7.02 -4.88
C GLU A 57 -0.76 -7.36 -3.68
N VAL A 58 -0.12 -7.85 -2.63
CA VAL A 58 -0.76 -8.24 -1.37
C VAL A 58 0.02 -7.72 -0.19
N GLU A 59 -0.70 -7.38 0.87
CA GLU A 59 -0.12 -6.99 2.14
C GLU A 59 0.08 -8.26 2.99
N VAL A 60 1.24 -8.35 3.65
CA VAL A 60 1.68 -9.52 4.41
C VAL A 60 2.38 -9.07 5.69
N LYS A 61 2.21 -9.84 6.75
CA LYS A 61 2.91 -9.65 8.03
C LYS A 61 4.05 -10.65 8.18
N VAL A 62 5.21 -10.17 8.61
CA VAL A 62 6.38 -11.01 8.90
C VAL A 62 6.13 -11.80 10.19
N LEU A 63 6.16 -13.13 10.10
CA LEU A 63 6.08 -14.02 11.27
C LEU A 63 7.47 -14.46 11.74
N GLU A 64 8.35 -14.79 10.81
CA GLU A 64 9.68 -15.31 11.10
C GLU A 64 10.63 -14.99 9.94
N ILE A 65 11.90 -14.74 10.27
CA ILE A 65 12.95 -14.39 9.31
C ILE A 65 14.06 -15.43 9.43
N ASP A 66 14.36 -16.10 8.31
CA ASP A 66 15.50 -17.02 8.20
C ASP A 66 16.64 -16.33 7.43
N ASP A 67 17.60 -15.80 8.19
CA ASP A 67 18.77 -15.06 7.66
C ASP A 67 19.74 -15.98 6.90
N GLY A 68 19.71 -17.28 7.17
CA GLY A 68 20.58 -18.27 6.53
C GLY A 68 20.18 -18.61 5.09
N ALA A 69 18.87 -18.69 4.82
CA ALA A 69 18.33 -19.05 3.51
C ALA A 69 17.71 -17.86 2.74
N GLY A 70 17.63 -16.67 3.35
CA GLY A 70 16.98 -15.50 2.76
C GLY A 70 15.47 -15.69 2.59
N LYS A 71 14.85 -16.51 3.44
CA LYS A 71 13.42 -16.85 3.39
C LYS A 71 12.70 -16.19 4.55
N ILE A 72 11.51 -15.69 4.28
CA ILE A 72 10.67 -15.04 5.30
C ILE A 72 9.32 -15.75 5.35
N SER A 73 8.90 -16.15 6.55
CA SER A 73 7.56 -16.70 6.77
C SER A 73 6.58 -15.53 6.91
N LEU A 74 5.56 -15.53 6.05
CA LEU A 74 4.61 -14.44 5.92
C LEU A 74 3.19 -14.88 6.22
N SER A 75 2.36 -13.93 6.64
CA SER A 75 0.94 -14.15 6.92
C SER A 75 0.04 -13.07 6.38
N ILE A 76 -1.05 -13.48 5.74
CA ILE A 76 -2.10 -12.57 5.24
C ILE A 76 -3.24 -12.50 6.27
N ARG A 77 -3.58 -13.62 6.90
CA ARG A 77 -4.65 -13.68 7.91
C ARG A 77 -4.38 -12.77 9.11
N ALA A 78 -3.10 -12.57 9.48
CA ALA A 78 -2.73 -11.72 10.60
C ALA A 78 -3.06 -10.24 10.36
N LEU A 79 -3.30 -9.84 9.10
CA LEU A 79 -3.76 -8.50 8.72
C LEU A 79 -5.29 -8.39 8.63
N GLN A 80 -5.99 -9.51 8.42
CA GLN A 80 -7.47 -9.51 8.32
C GLN A 80 -8.16 -9.09 9.63
N GLU A 81 -7.45 -9.06 10.76
CA GLU A 81 -7.95 -8.62 12.06
C GLU A 81 -7.76 -7.10 12.32
N ALA A 82 -7.00 -6.38 11.49
CA ALA A 82 -6.79 -4.93 11.64
C ALA A 82 -7.30 -4.15 10.41
N PRO A 83 -8.09 -3.08 10.58
CA PRO A 83 -8.50 -2.23 9.45
C PRO A 83 -7.30 -1.56 8.80
N PRO A 84 -7.37 -1.24 7.49
CA PRO A 84 -6.19 -0.96 6.67
C PRO A 84 -5.49 0.33 7.09
N SER A 85 -4.25 0.20 7.57
CA SER A 85 -3.34 1.33 7.74
C SER A 85 -2.67 1.60 6.40
N THR A 86 -3.19 2.57 5.66
CA THR A 86 -2.57 3.17 4.47
C THR A 86 -1.06 3.37 4.71
N LYS A 87 -0.21 2.51 4.14
CA LYS A 87 1.24 2.72 4.19
C LYS A 87 1.83 2.84 2.79
N ARG A 88 1.84 4.12 2.38
CA ARG A 88 2.92 4.80 1.65
C ARG A 88 3.16 4.33 0.22
N GLU A 89 2.46 5.01 -0.67
CA GLU A 89 2.96 5.39 -1.98
C GLU A 89 4.35 6.03 -1.84
N ASP A 90 5.42 5.22 -1.94
CA ASP A 90 6.74 5.72 -2.30
C ASP A 90 6.71 6.07 -3.79
N ARG A 91 6.15 7.25 -4.10
CA ARG A 91 6.60 7.96 -5.28
C ARG A 91 7.69 8.92 -4.83
N PRO A 92 8.93 8.79 -5.33
CA PRO A 92 9.97 9.74 -5.02
C PRO A 92 9.51 11.14 -5.42
N ARG A 93 9.61 12.08 -4.47
CA ARG A 93 9.60 13.51 -4.75
C ARG A 93 10.72 13.82 -5.75
N LYS A 94 10.42 13.82 -7.05
CA LYS A 94 11.19 14.63 -7.99
C LYS A 94 10.67 16.06 -7.92
N SER A 95 11.37 16.80 -7.08
CA SER A 95 11.33 18.25 -7.01
C SER A 95 11.83 18.87 -8.32
N LEU A 96 11.27 20.05 -8.60
CA LEU A 96 11.71 21.14 -9.49
C LEU A 96 11.29 21.11 -10.98
N GLN A 97 10.26 21.93 -11.24
CA GLN A 97 10.23 23.00 -12.26
C GLN A 97 10.50 22.60 -13.72
N ALA A 98 9.44 22.49 -14.53
CA ALA A 98 9.31 23.19 -15.81
C ALA A 98 7.97 22.86 -16.50
N ARG A 99 7.28 23.91 -16.94
CA ARG A 99 6.14 23.97 -17.88
C ARG A 99 4.74 23.77 -17.28
N VAL A 100 4.27 24.77 -16.52
CA VAL A 100 2.87 25.21 -16.67
C VAL A 100 2.86 26.72 -16.90
N ASN A 101 2.04 27.06 -17.87
CA ASN A 101 1.85 28.29 -18.62
C ASN A 101 1.96 29.62 -17.86
N GLU A 102 2.58 30.59 -18.52
CA GLU A 102 2.41 32.02 -18.30
C GLU A 102 0.98 32.43 -18.67
N ARG A 103 0.44 33.44 -17.96
CA ARG A 103 -0.96 33.95 -17.93
C ARG A 103 -1.84 33.08 -17.02
N ASP A 104 -2.36 33.55 -15.89
CA ASP A 104 -3.04 34.83 -15.63
C ASP A 104 -2.80 35.29 -14.18
N ALA A 105 -2.26 36.49 -13.99
CA ALA A 105 -2.01 37.10 -12.67
C ALA A 105 -3.16 38.02 -12.18
N ASP A 106 -4.36 37.89 -12.73
CA ASP A 106 -5.48 38.83 -12.48
C ASP A 106 -6.78 38.13 -12.04
N GLY A 107 -6.70 36.94 -11.44
CA GLY A 107 -7.88 36.17 -11.01
C GLY A 107 -8.24 36.23 -9.53
N PHE A 108 -7.33 36.67 -8.66
CA PHE A 108 -7.46 36.49 -7.20
C PHE A 108 -8.04 37.69 -6.44
N ASN A 109 -8.27 38.84 -7.08
CA ASN A 109 -8.72 40.05 -6.39
C ASN A 109 -10.20 40.41 -6.57
N SER A 110 -10.98 39.65 -7.36
CA SER A 110 -12.36 40.04 -7.72
C SER A 110 -13.50 39.25 -7.02
N LEU A 111 -13.17 38.22 -6.21
CA LEU A 111 -14.18 37.44 -5.48
C LEU A 111 -14.33 37.81 -4.01
N LYS A 112 -13.48 38.73 -3.51
CA LYS A 112 -13.67 39.37 -2.21
C LYS A 112 -14.69 40.52 -2.26
N GLU A 113 -14.91 41.08 -3.46
CA GLU A 113 -15.77 42.25 -3.69
C GLU A 113 -17.26 41.87 -3.88
N LYS A 114 -17.54 40.65 -4.36
CA LYS A 114 -18.93 40.19 -4.59
C LYS A 114 -19.64 39.59 -3.37
N LEU A 115 -18.96 39.37 -2.25
CA LEU A 115 -19.60 38.85 -1.03
C LEU A 115 -20.17 39.97 -0.14
N GLN A 116 -19.68 41.21 -0.26
CA GLN A 116 -20.23 42.35 0.49
C GLN A 116 -21.61 42.81 -0.02
N GLY A 117 -21.96 42.54 -1.28
CA GLY A 117 -23.25 42.94 -1.86
C GLY A 117 -24.48 42.12 -1.41
N TRP A 118 -24.30 41.02 -0.67
CA TRP A 118 -25.41 40.18 -0.20
C TRP A 118 -25.92 40.54 1.21
N ILE A 119 -25.22 41.41 1.94
CA ILE A 119 -25.58 41.77 3.33
C ILE A 119 -26.55 42.97 3.38
N GLU A 120 -26.63 43.78 2.32
CA GLU A 120 -27.41 45.03 2.31
C GLU A 120 -28.82 44.90 1.69
N LYS A 121 -29.20 43.75 1.11
CA LYS A 121 -30.49 43.61 0.37
C LYS A 121 -31.55 42.72 1.05
N SER A 122 -31.33 42.28 2.29
CA SER A 122 -32.29 41.44 3.03
C SER A 122 -32.64 42.01 4.41
N GLY A 123 -32.45 43.32 4.60
CA GLY A 123 -32.82 44.06 5.79
C GLY A 123 -33.92 45.09 5.50
N GLN A 124 -35.05 44.64 4.94
CA GLN A 124 -36.29 45.41 4.88
C GLN A 124 -37.49 44.53 5.22
#